data_AF-A0A0R4ICX4-F1
#
_entry.id   AF-A0A0R4ICX4-F1
#
_cell.length_a   1.000
_cell.length_b   1.000
_cell.length_c   1.000
_cell.angle_alpha   90.00
_cell.angle_beta   90.00
_cell.angle_gamma   90.00
#
_symmetry.space_group_name_H-M   'P 1'
#
loop_
_entity.id
_entity.type
_entity.pdbx_description
1 polymer ?
#
loop_
_entity_poly.entity_id
_entity_poly.type
_entity_poly.pdbx_seq_one_letter_code
_entity_poly.pdbx_strand_id
1 'polypeptide(L)'
;MNVFYQSMMPKLLFSKIRIYEFKELIRNKNQTKTLDVLLSRKKQKSNIRCVLTQKKTEVSHSPLQDHRQKLADLLENTDYLAAFQSFLQSEFSAENIEFWLACREYKQIRSTGKLSSKAAEIYKTFLHSTAQKEVNIDHCTREEIKRSLAKPDLGCFDKAEKLVYRLMEEDSCPRFLKSEAFQNLRNMSRNPM
;
A
#
# COMPACT_ATOMS: atom_id res chain seq x y z
N MET A 1 -14.15 -43.87 9.11
CA MET A 1 -12.71 -43.56 9.06
C MET A 1 -12.52 -42.31 8.21
N ASN A 2 -12.57 -41.14 8.86
CA ASN A 2 -12.31 -39.83 8.24
C ASN A 2 -10.80 -39.60 8.20
N VAL A 3 -10.14 -40.03 7.13
CA VAL A 3 -8.75 -39.70 6.77
C VAL A 3 -8.77 -39.69 5.25
N PHE A 4 -8.85 -38.55 4.57
CA PHE A 4 -7.70 -37.80 4.09
C PHE A 4 -8.23 -36.46 3.54
N TYR A 5 -8.62 -35.53 4.41
CA TYR A 5 -8.64 -34.09 4.08
C TYR A 5 -7.22 -33.54 4.15
N GLN A 6 -6.29 -34.23 3.48
CA GLN A 6 -4.96 -33.70 3.28
C GLN A 6 -5.08 -32.71 2.13
N SER A 7 -5.53 -31.50 2.51
CA SER A 7 -5.12 -30.22 1.97
C SER A 7 -4.42 -30.37 0.61
N MET A 8 -5.23 -30.50 -0.44
CA MET A 8 -4.80 -30.27 -1.80
C MET A 8 -4.35 -28.82 -1.86
N MET A 9 -3.07 -28.60 -1.59
CA MET A 9 -2.35 -27.44 -2.06
C MET A 9 -2.42 -27.51 -3.59
N PRO A 10 -3.19 -26.63 -4.26
CA PRO A 10 -3.17 -26.57 -5.70
C PRO A 10 -1.72 -26.36 -6.11
N LYS A 11 -1.31 -27.03 -7.18
CA LYS A 11 0.06 -26.96 -7.74
C LYS A 11 0.35 -25.52 -8.15
N LEU A 12 0.77 -24.69 -7.19
CA LEU A 12 1.10 -23.30 -7.40
C LEU A 12 2.33 -23.29 -8.30
N LEU A 13 2.08 -22.98 -9.57
CA LEU A 13 3.08 -22.81 -10.60
C LEU A 13 4.11 -21.82 -10.09
N PHE A 14 5.29 -22.37 -9.77
CA PHE A 14 6.45 -21.75 -9.12
C PHE A 14 7.08 -20.57 -9.89
N SER A 15 6.42 -19.94 -10.86
CA SER A 15 7.01 -18.90 -11.72
C SER A 15 6.72 -17.45 -11.30
N LYS A 16 6.08 -17.21 -10.14
CA LYS A 16 5.82 -15.84 -9.64
C LYS A 16 6.05 -15.70 -8.14
N ILE A 17 7.23 -16.10 -7.66
CA ILE A 17 7.68 -15.79 -6.30
C ILE A 17 7.67 -14.27 -6.13
N ARG A 18 6.61 -13.76 -5.52
CA ARG A 18 6.35 -12.33 -5.30
C ARG A 18 6.38 -12.12 -3.80
N ILE A 19 7.21 -11.16 -3.40
CA ILE A 19 7.63 -10.85 -2.02
C ILE A 19 6.46 -10.73 -1.03
N TYR A 20 5.24 -10.48 -1.51
CA TYR A 20 4.03 -10.35 -0.69
C TYR A 20 3.53 -11.67 -0.07
N GLU A 21 3.68 -12.82 -0.74
CA GLU A 21 3.25 -14.11 -0.14
C GLU A 21 4.11 -14.50 1.07
N PHE A 22 5.39 -14.09 1.08
CA PHE A 22 6.31 -14.46 2.17
C PHE A 22 6.02 -13.70 3.47
N LYS A 23 5.27 -12.58 3.42
CA LYS A 23 4.95 -11.79 4.62
C LYS A 23 4.08 -12.57 5.60
N GLU A 24 3.09 -13.33 5.13
CA GLU A 24 2.23 -14.12 6.02
C GLU A 24 2.99 -15.30 6.66
N LEU A 25 4.01 -15.84 5.97
CA LEU A 25 4.83 -16.92 6.49
C LEU A 25 5.81 -16.44 7.59
N ILE A 26 6.43 -15.27 7.43
CA ILE A 26 7.31 -14.70 8.48
C ILE A 26 6.49 -14.15 9.66
N ARG A 27 5.22 -13.78 9.46
CA ARG A 27 4.34 -13.29 10.53
C ARG A 27 4.14 -14.30 11.67
N ASN A 28 4.31 -15.60 11.42
CA ASN A 28 4.12 -16.63 12.45
C ASN A 28 5.39 -16.97 13.26
N LYS A 29 6.58 -16.39 12.96
CA LYS A 29 7.82 -16.81 13.64
C LYS A 29 8.43 -15.82 14.61
N ASN A 30 8.02 -14.54 14.60
CA ASN A 30 8.68 -13.50 15.41
C ASN A 30 7.94 -13.12 16.72
N GLN A 31 6.93 -13.88 17.16
CA GLN A 31 6.23 -13.61 18.44
C GLN A 31 6.91 -14.20 19.69
N THR A 32 8.19 -14.57 19.64
CA THR A 32 8.86 -15.15 20.82
C THR A 32 10.02 -14.31 21.34
N LYS A 33 9.86 -13.93 22.63
CA LYS A 33 10.85 -13.44 23.60
C LYS A 33 11.17 -11.95 23.51
N THR A 34 11.26 -11.17 24.59
CA THR A 34 10.97 -11.30 26.02
C THR A 34 11.21 -9.88 26.53
N LEU A 35 10.35 -9.38 27.40
CA LEU A 35 10.57 -8.15 28.17
C LEU A 35 11.94 -8.17 28.83
N ASP A 36 12.75 -7.12 28.68
CA ASP A 36 13.70 -6.78 29.74
C ASP A 36 14.19 -5.32 29.65
N VAL A 37 14.05 -4.66 30.81
CA VAL A 37 14.91 -3.60 31.35
C VAL A 37 14.77 -2.20 30.72
N LEU A 38 13.90 -1.36 31.28
CA LEU A 38 14.16 -0.44 32.41
C LEU A 38 14.82 0.88 32.00
N LEU A 39 13.96 1.92 31.95
CA LEU A 39 14.11 3.27 32.48
C LEU A 39 15.48 3.99 32.41
N SER A 40 15.38 5.24 31.95
CA SER A 40 16.22 6.40 32.32
C SER A 40 17.50 6.65 31.53
N ARG A 41 17.43 7.56 30.53
CA ARG A 41 18.25 8.80 30.51
C ARG A 41 18.00 9.68 29.28
N LYS A 42 17.46 10.87 29.57
CA LYS A 42 17.71 12.19 28.99
C LYS A 42 18.73 12.30 27.83
N LYS A 43 18.25 12.91 26.74
CA LYS A 43 18.87 14.00 25.95
C LYS A 43 20.13 13.66 25.12
N GLN A 44 19.95 13.35 23.83
CA GLN A 44 20.82 13.91 22.79
C GLN A 44 20.14 13.91 21.41
N LYS A 45 20.01 15.12 20.84
CA LYS A 45 19.56 15.37 19.47
C LYS A 45 20.63 14.84 18.50
N SER A 46 20.49 13.63 17.97
CA SER A 46 21.23 13.22 16.78
C SER A 46 20.39 13.59 15.56
N ASN A 47 20.73 14.72 14.95
CA ASN A 47 20.32 15.05 13.58
C ASN A 47 20.99 14.05 12.64
N ILE A 48 20.45 12.83 12.53
CA ILE A 48 20.78 11.95 11.42
C ILE A 48 20.08 12.56 10.21
N ARG A 49 20.76 13.53 9.61
CA ARG A 49 20.48 14.06 8.29
C ARG A 49 20.27 12.84 7.39
N CYS A 50 19.04 12.60 6.94
CA CYS A 50 18.71 11.54 5.99
C CYS A 50 19.52 11.86 4.73
N VAL A 51 20.70 11.23 4.60
CA VAL A 51 21.62 11.49 3.50
C VAL A 51 20.92 10.97 2.25
N LEU A 52 20.55 11.90 1.37
CA LEU A 52 20.06 11.67 0.03
C LEU A 52 21.14 10.91 -0.75
N THR A 53 21.22 9.60 -0.55
CA THR A 53 22.04 8.75 -1.41
C THR A 53 21.14 8.34 -2.55
N GLN A 54 21.03 9.23 -3.53
CA GLN A 54 20.37 8.96 -4.81
C GLN A 54 21.15 7.85 -5.52
N LYS A 55 20.88 6.59 -5.19
CA LYS A 55 21.20 5.49 -6.10
C LYS A 55 20.17 5.56 -7.23
N LYS A 56 20.55 6.31 -8.26
CA LYS A 56 19.96 6.28 -9.59
C LYS A 56 20.18 4.85 -10.13
N THR A 57 19.27 3.94 -9.80
CA THR A 57 19.16 2.67 -10.51
C THR A 57 18.67 3.02 -11.92
N GLU A 58 19.62 3.08 -12.84
CA GLU A 58 19.40 3.12 -14.28
C GLU A 58 18.73 1.80 -14.69
N VAL A 59 17.41 1.73 -14.52
CA VAL A 59 16.61 0.70 -15.17
C VAL A 59 16.29 1.24 -16.55
N SER A 60 16.97 0.66 -17.52
CA SER A 60 16.78 0.79 -18.97
C SER A 60 15.35 1.20 -19.34
N HIS A 61 15.19 2.46 -19.75
CA HIS A 61 13.99 2.95 -20.42
C HIS A 61 13.82 2.15 -21.71
N SER A 62 12.98 1.12 -21.72
CA SER A 62 12.37 0.65 -22.97
C SER A 62 11.13 1.51 -23.21
N PRO A 63 11.13 2.45 -24.15
CA PRO A 63 9.97 3.29 -24.45
C PRO A 63 9.05 2.48 -25.37
N LEU A 64 8.22 1.62 -24.78
CA LEU A 64 7.16 0.93 -25.51
C LEU A 64 5.81 1.35 -24.95
N GLN A 65 5.16 2.25 -25.69
CA GLN A 65 3.71 2.33 -25.91
C GLN A 65 2.90 2.60 -24.64
N ASP A 66 2.60 3.86 -24.30
CA ASP A 66 1.50 4.67 -24.88
C ASP A 66 0.25 3.85 -25.24
N HIS A 67 -0.89 4.26 -24.67
CA HIS A 67 -2.24 3.62 -24.61
C HIS A 67 -2.61 2.89 -23.31
N ARG A 68 -1.75 2.88 -22.27
CA ARG A 68 -2.21 2.45 -20.95
C ARG A 68 -3.24 3.43 -20.42
N GLN A 69 -4.48 2.97 -20.20
CA GLN A 69 -5.36 3.65 -19.25
C GLN A 69 -4.52 3.96 -18.03
N LYS A 70 -4.41 5.25 -17.70
CA LYS A 70 -3.64 5.65 -16.54
C LYS A 70 -4.40 5.16 -15.33
N LEU A 71 -3.70 4.80 -14.27
CA LEU A 71 -4.36 4.40 -13.02
C LEU A 71 -5.38 5.49 -12.60
N ALA A 72 -5.12 6.76 -12.92
CA ALA A 72 -6.03 7.88 -12.70
C ALA A 72 -7.43 7.64 -13.28
N ASP A 73 -7.50 7.32 -14.58
CA ASP A 73 -8.78 7.12 -15.30
C ASP A 73 -9.59 5.96 -14.69
N LEU A 74 -8.89 4.90 -14.25
CA LEU A 74 -9.52 3.75 -13.59
C LEU A 74 -10.12 4.10 -12.24
N LEU A 75 -9.43 4.93 -11.45
CA LEU A 75 -9.84 5.28 -10.09
C LEU A 75 -10.93 6.37 -10.04
N GLU A 76 -11.19 7.05 -11.15
CA GLU A 76 -12.28 8.03 -11.28
C GLU A 76 -13.65 7.37 -11.54
N ASN A 77 -13.66 6.19 -12.16
CA ASN A 77 -14.89 5.43 -12.41
C ASN A 77 -15.14 4.44 -11.25
N THR A 78 -16.34 4.47 -10.68
CA THR A 78 -16.72 3.67 -9.50
C THR A 78 -16.65 2.17 -9.74
N ASP A 79 -17.01 1.69 -10.93
CA ASP A 79 -17.04 0.26 -11.26
C ASP A 79 -15.61 -0.27 -11.45
N TYR A 80 -14.78 0.48 -12.17
CA TYR A 80 -13.35 0.14 -12.33
C TYR A 80 -12.60 0.21 -10.99
N LEU A 81 -12.90 1.19 -10.14
CA LEU A 81 -12.36 1.27 -8.79
C LEU A 81 -12.73 0.04 -7.94
N ALA A 82 -14.01 -0.35 -7.91
CA ALA A 82 -14.47 -1.51 -7.14
C ALA A 82 -13.84 -2.83 -7.63
N ALA A 83 -13.71 -2.99 -8.95
CA ALA A 83 -13.02 -4.15 -9.51
C ALA A 83 -11.51 -4.12 -9.21
N PHE A 84 -10.87 -2.96 -9.23
CA PHE A 84 -9.46 -2.85 -8.88
C PHE A 84 -9.22 -3.15 -7.40
N GLN A 85 -10.09 -2.68 -6.49
CA GLN A 85 -10.05 -3.06 -5.08
C GLN A 85 -10.17 -4.58 -4.89
N SER A 86 -11.12 -5.22 -5.57
CA SER A 86 -11.30 -6.68 -5.52
C SER A 86 -10.09 -7.43 -6.08
N PHE A 87 -9.49 -6.91 -7.17
CA PHE A 87 -8.28 -7.46 -7.75
C PHE A 87 -7.09 -7.37 -6.78
N LEU A 88 -6.87 -6.22 -6.16
CA LEU A 88 -5.81 -6.05 -5.15
C LEU A 88 -6.02 -6.93 -3.93
N GLN A 89 -7.27 -7.17 -3.51
CA GLN A 89 -7.59 -8.11 -2.45
C GLN A 89 -7.16 -9.54 -2.82
N SER A 90 -7.43 -9.96 -4.07
CA SER A 90 -6.99 -11.26 -4.59
C SER A 90 -5.46 -11.39 -4.69
N GLU A 91 -4.75 -10.27 -4.85
CA GLU A 91 -3.29 -10.20 -4.89
C GLU A 91 -2.66 -9.81 -3.54
N PHE A 92 -3.42 -9.82 -2.44
CA PHE A 92 -2.95 -9.46 -1.09
C PHE A 92 -2.21 -8.11 -1.03
N SER A 93 -2.73 -7.11 -1.74
CA SER A 93 -2.15 -5.76 -1.84
C SER A 93 -3.20 -4.65 -1.72
N ALA A 94 -4.37 -4.98 -1.13
CA ALA A 94 -5.50 -4.07 -0.95
C ALA A 94 -5.20 -2.89 -0.02
N GLU A 95 -4.25 -3.01 0.90
CA GLU A 95 -3.83 -1.92 1.79
C GLU A 95 -3.36 -0.68 1.01
N ASN A 96 -2.82 -0.86 -0.19
CA ASN A 96 -2.32 0.23 -1.01
C ASN A 96 -3.45 1.15 -1.50
N ILE A 97 -4.55 0.57 -2.01
CA ILE A 97 -5.68 1.37 -2.49
C ILE A 97 -6.49 1.95 -1.34
N GLU A 98 -6.62 1.22 -0.24
CA GLU A 98 -7.30 1.71 0.96
C GLU A 98 -6.57 2.90 1.59
N PHE A 99 -5.24 2.83 1.69
CA PHE A 99 -4.43 3.96 2.14
C PHE A 99 -4.61 5.17 1.21
N TRP A 100 -4.56 4.95 -0.11
CA TRP A 100 -4.75 6.02 -1.08
C TRP A 100 -6.14 6.68 -0.96
N LEU A 101 -7.21 5.89 -0.79
CA LEU A 101 -8.55 6.41 -0.55
C LEU A 101 -8.64 7.18 0.78
N ALA A 102 -8.04 6.65 1.84
CA ALA A 102 -8.00 7.33 3.14
C ALA A 102 -7.26 8.69 3.06
N CYS A 103 -6.21 8.80 2.24
CA CYS A 103 -5.53 10.08 1.97
C CYS A 103 -6.46 11.07 1.24
N ARG A 104 -7.24 10.60 0.28
CA ARG A 104 -8.23 11.45 -0.43
C ARG A 104 -9.33 11.93 0.49
N GLU A 105 -9.88 11.05 1.32
CA GLU A 105 -10.87 11.42 2.35
C GLU A 105 -10.31 12.46 3.31
N TYR A 106 -9.07 12.24 3.77
CA TYR A 106 -8.37 13.15 4.68
C TYR A 106 -8.29 14.59 4.13
N LYS A 107 -7.99 14.73 2.83
CA LYS A 107 -7.92 16.05 2.15
C LYS A 107 -9.25 16.80 2.08
N GLN A 108 -10.38 16.11 2.24
CA GLN A 108 -11.70 16.74 2.26
C GLN A 108 -12.11 17.22 3.66
N ILE A 109 -11.37 16.86 4.70
CA ILE A 109 -11.71 17.23 6.07
C ILE A 109 -11.44 18.72 6.30
N ARG A 110 -12.48 19.44 6.74
CA ARG A 110 -12.40 20.88 7.06
C ARG A 110 -12.26 21.18 8.56
N SER A 111 -12.75 20.28 9.41
CA SER A 111 -12.66 20.45 10.86
C SER A 111 -11.28 20.01 11.37
N THR A 112 -10.59 20.91 12.07
CA THR A 112 -9.25 20.66 12.65
C THR A 112 -9.23 19.47 13.61
N GLY A 113 -10.27 19.32 14.44
CA GLY A 113 -10.42 18.18 15.34
C GLY A 113 -10.57 16.86 14.59
N LYS A 114 -11.44 16.81 13.58
CA LYS A 114 -11.61 15.62 12.72
C LYS A 114 -10.34 15.31 11.93
N LEU A 115 -9.63 16.35 11.48
CA LEU A 115 -8.38 16.22 10.73
C LEU A 115 -7.32 15.53 11.60
N SER A 116 -7.13 16.00 12.83
CA SER A 116 -6.18 15.40 13.76
C SER A 116 -6.51 13.94 14.09
N SER A 117 -7.79 13.63 14.35
CA SER A 117 -8.21 12.26 14.64
C SER A 117 -7.99 11.34 13.43
N LYS A 118 -8.35 11.78 12.22
CA LYS A 118 -8.15 10.98 11.00
C LYS A 118 -6.67 10.81 10.66
N ALA A 119 -5.83 11.82 10.88
CA ALA A 119 -4.38 11.70 10.70
C ALA A 119 -3.79 10.59 11.60
N ALA A 120 -4.18 10.58 12.88
CA ALA A 120 -3.75 9.57 13.83
C ALA A 120 -4.25 8.16 13.46
N GLU A 121 -5.50 8.05 13.01
CA GLU A 121 -6.08 6.80 12.49
C GLU A 121 -5.32 6.26 11.28
N ILE A 122 -5.08 7.09 10.26
CA ILE A 122 -4.35 6.71 9.04
C ILE A 122 -2.94 6.25 9.41
N TYR A 123 -2.24 7.01 10.26
CA TYR A 123 -0.90 6.63 10.68
C TYR A 123 -0.89 5.28 11.39
N LYS A 124 -1.79 5.05 12.34
CA LYS A 124 -1.88 3.79 13.09
C LYS A 124 -2.20 2.60 12.17
N THR A 125 -3.11 2.78 11.22
CA THR A 125 -3.62 1.70 10.37
C THR A 125 -2.68 1.34 9.23
N PHE A 126 -1.99 2.32 8.63
CA PHE A 126 -1.23 2.11 7.40
C PHE A 126 0.26 2.42 7.51
N LEU A 127 0.71 3.21 8.48
CA LEU A 127 2.09 3.72 8.51
C LEU A 127 2.88 3.27 9.74
N HIS A 128 2.23 2.86 10.82
CA HIS A 128 2.93 2.34 11.99
C HIS A 128 3.66 1.04 11.61
N SER A 129 4.89 0.86 12.09
CA SER A 129 5.76 -0.28 11.72
C SER A 129 5.26 -1.64 12.18
N THR A 130 4.15 -1.69 12.91
CA THR A 130 3.48 -2.91 13.35
C THR A 130 2.01 -2.93 12.91
N ALA A 131 1.63 -2.05 11.99
CA ALA A 131 0.28 -1.98 11.48
C ALA A 131 -0.01 -3.21 10.61
N GLN A 132 -1.19 -3.79 10.76
CA GLN A 132 -1.59 -4.95 9.96
C GLN A 132 -1.70 -4.63 8.47
N LYS A 133 -2.00 -3.36 8.15
CA LYS A 133 -2.13 -2.84 6.78
C LYS A 133 -0.98 -1.87 6.45
N GLU A 134 0.22 -2.14 6.98
CA GLU A 134 1.39 -1.30 6.71
C GLU A 134 1.68 -1.21 5.20
N VAL A 135 1.63 -0.01 4.64
CA VAL A 135 2.00 0.25 3.24
C VAL A 135 3.51 0.36 3.08
N ASN A 136 4.01 -0.03 1.92
CA ASN A 136 5.44 -0.03 1.62
C ASN A 136 5.95 1.38 1.28
N ILE A 137 6.47 2.10 2.29
CA ILE A 137 7.13 3.40 2.12
C ILE A 137 8.48 3.44 2.86
N ASP A 138 9.34 4.37 2.46
CA ASP A 138 10.63 4.55 3.10
C ASP A 138 10.51 5.13 4.52
N HIS A 139 11.51 4.79 5.35
CA HIS A 139 11.57 5.25 6.74
C HIS A 139 11.58 6.78 6.88
N CYS A 140 12.26 7.52 5.98
CA CYS A 140 12.34 8.97 6.08
C CYS A 140 10.96 9.61 5.86
N THR A 141 10.19 9.14 4.87
CA THR A 141 8.80 9.56 4.64
C THR A 141 7.90 9.25 5.84
N ARG A 142 8.01 8.06 6.44
CA ARG A 142 7.23 7.72 7.63
C ARG A 142 7.52 8.64 8.82
N GLU A 143 8.80 8.93 9.08
CA GLU A 143 9.18 9.82 10.19
C GLU A 143 8.89 11.30 9.92
N GLU A 144 8.85 11.73 8.65
CA GLU A 144 8.30 13.04 8.25
C GLU A 144 6.83 13.15 8.65
N ILE A 145 6.01 12.15 8.28
CA ILE A 145 4.58 12.11 8.61
C ILE A 145 4.36 12.05 10.12
N LYS A 146 5.11 11.21 10.83
CA LYS A 146 5.01 11.07 12.29
C LYS A 146 5.21 12.41 13.00
N ARG A 147 6.13 13.26 12.50
CA ARG A 147 6.39 14.59 13.06
C ARG A 147 5.26 15.57 12.76
N SER A 148 4.66 15.51 11.56
CA SER A 148 3.54 16.39 11.21
C SER A 148 2.25 16.04 11.96
N LEU A 149 2.12 14.84 12.55
CA LEU A 149 0.95 14.49 13.39
C LEU A 149 0.73 15.41 14.59
N ALA A 150 1.77 16.10 15.08
CA ALA A 150 1.62 17.06 16.18
C ALA A 150 0.81 18.31 15.77
N LYS A 151 0.87 18.68 14.49
CA LYS A 151 0.07 19.76 13.89
C LYS A 151 -0.28 19.37 12.45
N PRO A 152 -1.28 18.50 12.26
CA PRO A 152 -1.63 17.98 10.95
C PRO A 152 -2.15 19.09 10.04
N ASP A 153 -1.69 19.09 8.81
CA ASP A 153 -2.22 19.88 7.71
C ASP A 153 -2.76 18.96 6.60
N LEU A 154 -3.36 19.52 5.55
CA LEU A 154 -3.94 18.75 4.44
C LEU A 154 -2.88 18.02 3.59
N GLY A 155 -1.62 18.46 3.63
CA GLY A 155 -0.51 17.90 2.86
C GLY A 155 0.26 16.80 3.58
N CYS A 156 -0.12 16.47 4.81
CA CYS A 156 0.56 15.52 5.69
C CYS A 156 0.92 14.19 5.02
N PHE A 157 0.07 13.68 4.11
CA PHE A 157 0.27 12.38 3.46
C PHE A 157 0.69 12.47 1.99
N ASP A 158 0.87 13.66 1.42
CA ASP A 158 1.07 13.85 -0.04
C ASP A 158 2.22 13.02 -0.61
N LYS A 159 3.34 12.94 0.11
CA LYS A 159 4.51 12.18 -0.31
C LYS A 159 4.24 10.67 -0.29
N ALA A 160 3.65 10.17 0.79
CA ALA A 160 3.31 8.74 0.91
C ALA A 160 2.21 8.33 -0.08
N GLU A 161 1.19 9.16 -0.28
CA GLU A 161 0.12 8.94 -1.26
C GLU A 161 0.70 8.76 -2.66
N LYS A 162 1.64 9.63 -3.08
CA LYS A 162 2.32 9.53 -4.38
C LYS A 162 3.15 8.25 -4.52
N LEU A 163 3.85 7.85 -3.46
CA LEU A 163 4.64 6.61 -3.46
C LEU A 163 3.75 5.38 -3.62
N VAL A 164 2.65 5.30 -2.89
CA VAL A 164 1.71 4.16 -2.94
C VAL A 164 0.92 4.14 -4.25
N TYR A 165 0.53 5.31 -4.77
CA TYR A 165 -0.08 5.41 -6.09
C TYR A 165 0.85 4.87 -7.18
N ARG A 166 2.12 5.30 -7.18
CA ARG A 166 3.13 4.78 -8.11
C ARG A 166 3.34 3.29 -7.94
N LEU A 167 3.38 2.78 -6.71
CA LEU A 167 3.49 1.35 -6.44
C LEU A 167 2.36 0.56 -7.11
N MET A 168 1.11 1.02 -7.01
CA MET A 168 -0.01 0.39 -7.71
C MET A 168 0.09 0.54 -9.23
N GLU A 169 0.47 1.72 -9.72
CA GLU A 169 0.58 2.03 -11.15
C GLU A 169 1.64 1.17 -11.86
N GLU A 170 2.78 0.96 -11.21
CA GLU A 170 3.90 0.21 -11.78
C GLU A 170 3.72 -1.30 -11.63
N ASP A 171 3.03 -1.74 -10.58
CA ASP A 171 2.96 -3.15 -10.22
C ASP A 171 1.62 -3.82 -10.55
N SER A 172 0.56 -3.48 -9.83
CA SER A 172 -0.73 -4.18 -9.87
C SER A 172 -1.63 -3.72 -11.02
N CYS A 173 -1.63 -2.42 -11.33
CA CYS A 173 -2.41 -1.84 -12.42
C CYS A 173 -2.16 -2.54 -13.79
N PRO A 174 -0.91 -2.75 -14.25
CA PRO A 174 -0.67 -3.46 -15.51
C PRO A 174 -1.21 -4.90 -15.55
N ARG A 175 -1.28 -5.58 -14.40
CA ARG A 175 -1.88 -6.92 -14.31
C ARG A 175 -3.39 -6.85 -14.31
N PHE A 176 -3.97 -5.89 -13.58
CA PHE A 176 -5.40 -5.64 -13.57
C PHE A 176 -5.93 -5.34 -14.98
N LEU A 177 -5.27 -4.48 -15.76
CA LEU A 177 -5.66 -4.15 -17.14
C LEU A 177 -5.67 -5.36 -18.09
N LYS A 178 -4.94 -6.43 -17.74
CA LYS A 178 -4.90 -7.70 -18.47
C LYS A 178 -5.81 -8.77 -17.88
N SER A 179 -6.41 -8.52 -16.73
CA SER A 179 -7.26 -9.49 -16.02
C SER A 179 -8.63 -9.60 -16.69
N GLU A 180 -9.27 -10.76 -16.54
CA GLU A 180 -10.64 -11.00 -17.01
C GLU A 180 -11.64 -10.02 -16.38
N ALA A 181 -11.44 -9.65 -15.10
CA ALA A 181 -12.29 -8.68 -14.41
C ALA A 181 -12.35 -7.34 -15.15
N PHE A 182 -11.20 -6.81 -15.59
CA PHE A 182 -11.16 -5.58 -16.37
C PHE A 182 -11.77 -5.75 -17.77
N GLN A 183 -11.47 -6.86 -18.46
CA GLN A 183 -12.00 -7.11 -19.80
C GLN A 183 -13.54 -7.22 -19.80
N ASN A 184 -14.10 -7.90 -18.80
CA ASN A 184 -15.54 -8.07 -18.63
C ASN A 184 -16.24 -6.72 -18.41
N LEU A 185 -15.70 -5.87 -17.52
CA LEU A 185 -16.22 -4.51 -17.31
C LEU A 185 -16.19 -3.67 -18.59
N ARG A 186 -15.08 -3.69 -19.31
CA ARG A 186 -14.93 -2.95 -20.57
C ARG A 186 -15.90 -3.41 -21.65
N ASN A 187 -16.19 -4.72 -21.71
CA ASN A 187 -17.14 -5.28 -22.66
C ASN A 187 -18.59 -4.94 -22.27
N MET A 188 -18.92 -4.98 -20.98
CA MET A 188 -20.23 -4.59 -20.46
C MET A 188 -20.54 -3.11 -20.72
N SER A 189 -19.54 -2.23 -20.60
CA SER A 189 -19.72 -0.81 -20.91
C SER A 189 -19.88 -0.51 -22.40
N ARG A 190 -19.45 -1.42 -23.29
CA ARG A 190 -19.58 -1.25 -24.76
C ARG A 190 -20.89 -1.80 -25.32
N ASN A 191 -21.46 -2.82 -24.67
CA ASN A 191 -22.73 -3.42 -25.06
C ASN A 191 -23.71 -3.34 -23.88
N PRO A 192 -24.34 -2.17 -23.63
CA PRO A 192 -25.55 -2.16 -22.83
C PRO A 192 -26.58 -3.04 -23.55
N MET A 193 -27.03 -4.12 -22.90
CA MET A 193 -28.16 -4.93 -23.37
C MET A 193 -29.41 -4.09 -23.52
#